data_AF-A0A1Q2CU95-F1
#
_entry.id   AF-A0A1Q2CU95-F1
#
_cell.length_a   1.000
_cell.length_b   1.000
_cell.length_c   1.000
_cell.angle_alpha   90.00
_cell.angle_beta   90.00
_cell.angle_gamma   90.00
#
_symmetry.space_group_name_H-M   'P 1'
#
loop_
_entity.id
_entity.type
_entity.pdbx_description
1 polymer ?
#
loop_
_entity_poly.entity_id
_entity_poly.type
_entity_poly.pdbx_seq_one_letter_code
_entity_poly.pdbx_strand_id
1 'polypeptide(L)'
;MTVPLVIAAHGTRDAEGEAVCRALAVRVQELLPQRRVALGFVELSSPSIPDALIGVLGDEAEPRAVVVPLMLGTGGHVRVDIPEFIEETLEAVPGARIDYAAHLGADPRLMDAVRQRIADVMGDWLPAETTLVLIGRGARMAESNADHVWLARHHFETGGWRGVEAGFIQVTRPSLPEALDRAYSAGGRQLVVMGHWLFPGRLRTWTFEQAESWAAAHPDAQVRVAEVIGACDELARVVADRYRETLVDTPGDGAPAYLSGLRLRGRRVVVVGGGAVATRRVPRLLDAGADVTLISPTATPALDALAADGRLEWVRRPYLDGDLRGAWYVLAHTDIPQINALVAAEAEASRTFCVRADDATGGTAWTPTTMNADGVTVGVLGSRNPVRSRRVRDALLASVRSALSKET
;
A
#
# COMPACT_ATOMS: atom_id res chain seq x y z
N MET A 1 4.25 -26.98 9.36
CA MET A 1 4.21 -27.02 7.88
C MET A 1 4.29 -25.61 7.34
N THR A 2 5.10 -25.37 6.31
CA THR A 2 5.39 -24.03 5.79
C THR A 2 4.74 -23.85 4.44
N VAL A 3 3.78 -22.95 4.34
CA VAL A 3 3.04 -22.65 3.09
C VAL A 3 4.03 -22.14 2.02
N PRO A 4 4.24 -22.82 0.87
CA PRO A 4 5.07 -22.33 -0.23
C PRO A 4 4.56 -21.00 -0.83
N LEU A 5 5.49 -20.29 -1.49
CA LEU A 5 5.24 -19.09 -2.28
C LEU A 5 5.47 -19.41 -3.77
N VAL A 6 4.48 -19.10 -4.62
CA VAL A 6 4.65 -19.00 -6.07
C VAL A 6 4.62 -17.53 -6.47
N ILE A 7 5.72 -17.04 -7.04
CA ILE A 7 5.79 -15.71 -7.64
C ILE A 7 5.25 -15.83 -9.07
N ALA A 8 4.11 -15.21 -9.34
CA ALA A 8 3.48 -15.18 -10.65
C ALA A 8 4.05 -14.03 -11.48
N ALA A 9 4.96 -14.34 -12.40
CA ALA A 9 5.59 -13.38 -13.31
C ALA A 9 4.92 -13.39 -14.68
N HIS A 10 5.06 -12.30 -15.44
CA HIS A 10 4.50 -12.25 -16.80
C HIS A 10 5.23 -13.21 -17.77
N GLY A 11 6.56 -13.31 -17.64
CA GLY A 11 7.44 -14.03 -18.56
C GLY A 11 7.87 -13.21 -19.77
N THR A 12 8.96 -13.64 -20.42
CA THR A 12 9.60 -12.89 -21.49
C THR A 12 10.36 -13.82 -22.43
N ARG A 13 10.49 -13.44 -23.70
CA ARG A 13 11.37 -14.13 -24.66
C ARG A 13 12.83 -13.69 -24.54
N ASP A 14 13.09 -12.65 -23.76
CA ASP A 14 14.43 -12.11 -23.53
C ASP A 14 15.15 -12.89 -22.43
N ALA A 15 16.27 -13.55 -22.79
CA ALA A 15 17.01 -14.40 -21.88
C ALA A 15 17.59 -13.62 -20.69
N GLU A 16 17.99 -12.36 -20.91
CA GLU A 16 18.46 -11.48 -19.84
C GLU A 16 17.32 -11.15 -18.87
N GLY A 17 16.17 -10.72 -19.38
CA GLY A 17 14.97 -10.48 -18.59
C GLY A 17 14.55 -11.68 -17.73
N GLU A 18 14.57 -12.88 -18.31
CA GLU A 18 14.28 -14.10 -17.57
C GLU A 18 15.32 -14.38 -16.49
N ALA A 19 16.62 -14.24 -16.79
CA ALA A 19 17.68 -14.44 -15.82
C ALA A 19 17.57 -13.47 -14.62
N VAL A 20 17.26 -12.20 -14.88
CA VAL A 20 17.04 -11.20 -13.82
C VAL A 20 15.80 -11.55 -12.99
N CYS A 21 14.71 -11.99 -13.62
CA CYS A 21 13.51 -12.44 -12.90
C CYS A 21 13.81 -13.66 -12.00
N ARG A 22 14.61 -14.61 -12.47
CA ARG A 22 15.06 -15.76 -11.67
C ARG A 22 15.96 -15.34 -10.51
N ALA A 23 16.86 -14.38 -10.74
CA ALA A 23 17.70 -13.81 -9.69
C ALA A 23 16.88 -13.08 -8.60
N LEU A 24 15.72 -12.51 -8.95
CA LEU A 24 14.81 -11.95 -7.95
C LEU A 24 14.22 -13.06 -7.06
N ALA A 25 13.80 -14.18 -7.63
CA ALA A 25 13.25 -15.28 -6.86
C ALA A 25 14.26 -15.87 -5.86
N VAL A 26 15.55 -15.93 -6.23
CA VAL A 26 16.64 -16.30 -5.31
C VAL A 26 16.72 -15.33 -4.13
N ARG A 27 16.67 -14.01 -4.38
CA ARG A 27 16.65 -13.01 -3.30
C ARG A 27 15.42 -13.13 -2.39
N VAL A 28 14.25 -13.43 -2.96
CA VAL A 28 13.04 -13.68 -2.15
C VAL A 28 13.19 -14.94 -1.31
N GLN A 29 13.82 -15.99 -1.84
CA GLN A 29 14.13 -17.22 -1.12
C GLN A 29 15.06 -16.98 0.08
N GLU A 30 16.06 -16.09 -0.05
CA GLU A 30 16.94 -15.66 1.04
C GLU A 30 16.19 -14.94 2.17
N LEU A 31 15.16 -14.15 1.82
CA LEU A 31 14.29 -13.46 2.79
C LEU A 31 13.27 -14.40 3.47
N LEU A 32 13.07 -15.60 2.93
CA LEU A 32 12.10 -16.60 3.39
C LEU A 32 12.75 -17.99 3.50
N PRO A 33 13.82 -18.17 4.31
CA PRO A 33 14.68 -19.36 4.27
C PRO A 33 13.97 -20.67 4.66
N GLN A 34 12.86 -20.57 5.39
CA GLN A 34 12.05 -21.73 5.81
C GLN A 34 10.91 -22.04 4.83
N ARG A 35 10.73 -21.27 3.75
CA ARG A 35 9.62 -21.40 2.81
C ARG A 35 10.16 -21.79 1.46
N ARG A 36 9.47 -22.69 0.75
CA ARG A 36 9.78 -22.98 -0.66
C ARG A 36 9.26 -21.84 -1.53
N VAL A 37 10.15 -21.19 -2.28
CA VAL A 37 9.82 -20.15 -3.26
C VAL A 37 9.97 -20.71 -4.68
N ALA A 38 8.92 -20.59 -5.48
CA ALA A 38 8.91 -20.99 -6.89
C ALA A 38 8.50 -19.81 -7.78
N LEU A 39 8.90 -19.87 -9.06
CA LEU A 39 8.44 -18.96 -10.11
C LEU A 39 7.46 -19.70 -11.01
N GLY A 40 6.36 -19.04 -11.34
CA GLY A 40 5.44 -19.45 -12.40
C GLY A 40 5.20 -18.28 -13.35
N PHE A 41 5.06 -18.57 -14.64
CA PHE A 41 4.89 -17.56 -15.67
C PHE A 41 3.51 -17.61 -16.30
N VAL A 42 2.93 -16.43 -16.57
CA VAL A 42 1.66 -16.29 -17.30
C VAL A 42 1.83 -16.75 -18.75
N GLU A 43 2.92 -16.35 -19.40
CA GLU A 43 3.24 -16.74 -20.77
C GLU A 43 4.75 -16.68 -21.05
N LEU A 44 5.17 -17.16 -22.23
CA LEU A 44 6.51 -17.02 -22.83
C LEU A 44 7.68 -17.75 -22.15
N SER A 45 7.63 -17.93 -20.84
CA SER A 45 8.66 -18.60 -20.03
C SER A 45 8.06 -19.81 -19.31
N SER A 46 8.90 -20.71 -18.82
CA SER A 46 8.50 -21.91 -18.09
C SER A 46 9.14 -21.98 -16.70
N PRO A 47 8.49 -22.60 -15.71
CA PRO A 47 7.20 -23.31 -15.77
C PRO A 47 5.98 -22.35 -15.81
N SER A 48 4.83 -22.85 -16.27
CA SER A 48 3.57 -22.09 -16.17
C SER A 48 3.18 -21.89 -14.70
N ILE A 49 2.25 -20.98 -14.40
CA ILE A 49 1.73 -20.82 -13.04
C ILE A 49 1.11 -22.12 -12.51
N PRO A 50 0.25 -22.85 -13.27
CA PRO A 50 -0.26 -24.14 -12.85
C PRO A 50 0.84 -25.16 -12.56
N ASP A 51 1.81 -25.32 -13.47
CA ASP A 51 2.93 -26.26 -13.27
C ASP A 51 3.76 -25.92 -12.02
N ALA A 52 4.00 -24.64 -11.78
CA ALA A 52 4.73 -24.17 -10.60
C ALA A 52 3.94 -24.46 -9.32
N LEU A 53 2.63 -24.25 -9.33
CA LEU A 53 1.76 -24.55 -8.19
C LEU A 53 1.69 -26.04 -7.91
N ILE A 54 1.41 -26.87 -8.92
CA ILE A 54 1.42 -28.34 -8.81
C ILE A 54 2.77 -28.82 -8.29
N GLY A 55 3.87 -28.24 -8.78
CA GLY A 55 5.21 -28.59 -8.34
C GLY A 55 5.49 -28.28 -6.86
N VAL A 56 4.83 -27.27 -6.26
CA VAL A 56 5.00 -26.90 -4.84
C VAL A 56 3.94 -27.50 -3.91
N LEU A 57 2.76 -27.81 -4.42
CA LEU A 57 1.70 -28.51 -3.71
C LEU A 57 2.08 -30.00 -3.65
N GLY A 58 2.64 -30.43 -2.51
CA GLY A 58 2.99 -31.84 -2.29
C GLY A 58 1.77 -32.71 -1.94
N ASP A 59 2.01 -33.96 -1.57
CA ASP A 59 0.98 -34.96 -1.22
C ASP A 59 0.38 -34.78 0.19
N GLU A 60 0.35 -33.56 0.72
CA GLU A 60 -0.22 -33.28 2.04
C GLU A 60 -1.76 -33.43 2.04
N ALA A 61 -2.36 -33.74 3.19
CA ALA A 61 -3.81 -33.90 3.29
C ALA A 61 -4.60 -32.60 3.03
N GLU A 62 -3.99 -31.45 3.31
CA GLU A 62 -4.53 -30.10 3.04
C GLU A 62 -3.44 -29.23 2.37
N PRO A 63 -3.11 -29.45 1.08
CA PRO A 63 -2.07 -28.71 0.39
C PRO A 63 -2.39 -27.22 0.37
N ARG A 64 -1.44 -26.35 0.73
CA ARG A 64 -1.66 -24.90 0.71
C ARG A 64 -0.52 -24.16 0.04
N ALA A 65 -0.81 -23.16 -0.79
CA ALA A 65 0.19 -22.27 -1.39
C ALA A 65 -0.29 -20.81 -1.39
N VAL A 66 0.66 -19.86 -1.48
CA VAL A 66 0.38 -18.44 -1.72
C VAL A 66 0.91 -18.04 -3.10
N VAL A 67 0.10 -17.34 -3.89
CA VAL A 67 0.51 -16.74 -5.16
C VAL A 67 0.68 -15.24 -5.00
N VAL A 68 1.86 -14.70 -5.34
CA VAL A 68 2.12 -13.25 -5.38
C VAL A 68 2.30 -12.77 -6.82
N PRO A 69 1.41 -11.87 -7.33
CA PRO A 69 1.56 -11.28 -8.65
C PRO A 69 2.74 -10.31 -8.70
N LEU A 70 3.69 -10.58 -9.58
CA LEU A 70 4.82 -9.71 -9.89
C LEU A 70 4.43 -8.66 -10.94
N MET A 71 3.43 -7.84 -10.60
CA MET A 71 2.82 -6.83 -11.48
C MET A 71 2.71 -5.46 -10.80
N LEU A 72 3.14 -4.41 -11.51
CA LEU A 72 3.06 -3.02 -11.03
C LEU A 72 1.63 -2.46 -11.04
N GLY A 73 0.82 -2.83 -12.04
CA GLY A 73 -0.57 -2.36 -12.20
C GLY A 73 -1.61 -3.48 -12.27
N THR A 74 -2.89 -3.09 -12.16
CA THR A 74 -4.06 -3.99 -12.17
C THR A 74 -4.55 -4.29 -13.59
N GLY A 75 -3.71 -4.95 -14.40
CA GLY A 75 -4.06 -5.38 -15.75
C GLY A 75 -4.87 -6.69 -15.82
N GLY A 76 -5.14 -7.17 -17.04
CA GLY A 76 -5.83 -8.44 -17.29
C GLY A 76 -5.22 -9.62 -16.54
N HIS A 77 -3.89 -9.74 -16.55
CA HIS A 77 -3.16 -10.78 -15.81
C HIS A 77 -3.54 -10.87 -14.32
N VAL A 78 -3.67 -9.73 -13.63
CA VAL A 78 -3.98 -9.71 -12.20
C VAL A 78 -5.45 -10.01 -11.92
N ARG A 79 -6.34 -9.64 -12.85
CA ARG A 79 -7.80 -9.68 -12.67
C ARG A 79 -8.45 -10.95 -13.24
N VAL A 80 -7.82 -11.60 -14.21
CA VAL A 80 -8.39 -12.66 -15.02
C VAL A 80 -7.41 -13.83 -15.12
N ASP A 81 -6.28 -13.64 -15.80
CA ASP A 81 -5.42 -14.78 -16.18
C ASP A 81 -4.83 -15.55 -14.98
N ILE A 82 -4.26 -14.86 -13.98
CA ILE A 82 -3.72 -15.54 -12.78
C ILE A 82 -4.83 -16.23 -11.97
N PRO A 83 -5.99 -15.59 -11.68
CA PRO A 83 -7.15 -16.29 -11.12
C PRO A 83 -7.56 -17.55 -11.89
N GLU A 84 -7.62 -17.49 -13.22
CA GLU A 84 -7.97 -18.65 -14.06
C GLU A 84 -6.93 -19.79 -13.92
N PHE A 85 -5.63 -19.47 -13.89
CA PHE A 85 -4.58 -20.47 -13.62
C PHE A 85 -4.68 -21.09 -12.21
N ILE A 86 -5.13 -20.31 -11.22
CA ILE A 86 -5.37 -20.82 -9.88
C ILE A 86 -6.56 -21.79 -9.89
N GLU A 87 -7.65 -21.44 -10.58
CA GLU A 87 -8.82 -22.31 -10.74
C GLU A 87 -8.45 -23.63 -11.46
N GLU A 88 -7.70 -23.56 -12.56
CA GLU A 88 -7.16 -24.73 -13.27
C GLU A 88 -6.34 -25.65 -12.34
N THR A 89 -5.51 -25.06 -11.47
CA THR A 89 -4.73 -25.82 -10.49
C THR A 89 -5.61 -26.49 -9.44
N LEU A 90 -6.66 -25.81 -8.96
CA LEU A 90 -7.58 -26.35 -7.96
C LEU A 90 -8.40 -27.52 -8.52
N GLU A 91 -8.70 -27.52 -9.82
CA GLU A 91 -9.30 -28.67 -10.51
C GLU A 91 -8.34 -29.86 -10.58
N ALA A 92 -7.04 -29.60 -10.84
CA ALA A 92 -6.01 -30.64 -10.94
C ALA A 92 -5.57 -31.22 -9.59
N VAL A 93 -5.67 -30.45 -8.49
CA VAL A 93 -5.25 -30.87 -7.14
C VAL A 93 -6.42 -30.70 -6.15
N PRO A 94 -7.35 -31.68 -6.10
CA PRO A 94 -8.51 -31.61 -5.21
C PRO A 94 -8.12 -31.47 -3.73
N GLY A 95 -8.75 -30.54 -3.03
CA GLY A 95 -8.48 -30.26 -1.61
C GLY A 95 -7.34 -29.27 -1.35
N ALA A 96 -6.64 -28.80 -2.40
CA ALA A 96 -5.68 -27.73 -2.27
C ALA A 96 -6.36 -26.40 -1.92
N ARG A 97 -5.63 -25.55 -1.20
CA ARG A 97 -5.97 -24.15 -0.93
C ARG A 97 -4.90 -23.24 -1.50
N ILE A 98 -5.31 -22.31 -2.34
CA ILE A 98 -4.39 -21.34 -2.95
C ILE A 98 -4.83 -19.93 -2.55
N ASP A 99 -4.01 -19.24 -1.76
CA ASP A 99 -4.30 -17.86 -1.37
C ASP A 99 -3.64 -16.88 -2.35
N TYR A 100 -4.45 -15.97 -2.90
CA TYR A 100 -4.00 -14.98 -3.87
C TYR A 100 -3.65 -13.65 -3.19
N ALA A 101 -2.38 -13.25 -3.25
CA ALA A 101 -1.90 -12.02 -2.63
C ALA A 101 -2.21 -10.79 -3.49
N ALA A 102 -2.15 -9.60 -2.86
CA ALA A 102 -2.17 -8.36 -3.61
C ALA A 102 -0.92 -8.25 -4.51
N HIS A 103 -1.09 -7.68 -5.70
CA HIS A 103 0.02 -7.34 -6.59
C HIS A 103 0.92 -6.24 -5.95
N LEU A 104 2.05 -5.93 -6.59
CA LEU A 104 3.05 -5.01 -6.05
C LEU A 104 2.50 -3.60 -5.81
N GLY A 105 1.88 -3.02 -6.84
CA GLY A 105 1.32 -1.66 -6.82
C GLY A 105 2.40 -0.58 -6.77
N ALA A 106 1.97 0.65 -6.45
CA ALA A 106 2.86 1.79 -6.22
C ALA A 106 3.46 1.77 -4.79
N ASP A 107 4.10 0.66 -4.40
CA ASP A 107 4.77 0.54 -3.10
C ASP A 107 5.92 1.57 -3.00
N PRO A 108 6.03 2.36 -1.92
CA PRO A 108 7.05 3.39 -1.79
C PRO A 108 8.48 2.90 -2.01
N ARG A 109 8.78 1.64 -1.65
CA ARG A 109 10.11 1.05 -1.84
C ARG A 109 10.44 0.82 -3.31
N LEU A 110 9.44 0.53 -4.14
CA LEU A 110 9.63 0.46 -5.59
C LEU A 110 9.87 1.86 -6.18
N MET A 111 9.24 2.89 -5.60
CA MET A 111 9.50 4.28 -5.98
C MET A 111 10.93 4.69 -5.63
N ASP A 112 11.45 4.24 -4.48
CA ASP A 112 12.85 4.42 -4.10
C ASP A 112 13.80 3.70 -5.07
N ALA A 113 13.49 2.47 -5.46
CA ALA A 113 14.28 1.74 -6.46
C ALA A 113 14.30 2.49 -7.81
N VAL A 114 13.16 3.02 -8.26
CA VAL A 114 13.06 3.85 -9.48
C VAL A 114 13.90 5.13 -9.32
N ARG A 115 13.81 5.83 -8.19
CA ARG A 115 14.63 7.01 -7.90
C ARG A 115 16.13 6.69 -7.94
N GLN A 116 16.53 5.52 -7.43
CA GLN A 116 17.93 5.09 -7.50
C GLN A 116 18.38 4.87 -8.94
N ARG A 117 17.59 4.19 -9.78
CA ARG A 117 17.92 3.98 -11.21
C ARG A 117 18.06 5.29 -11.97
N ILE A 118 17.21 6.27 -11.65
CA ILE A 118 17.31 7.61 -12.19
C ILE A 118 18.60 8.30 -11.70
N ALA A 119 18.91 8.21 -10.41
CA ALA A 119 20.13 8.79 -9.85
C ALA A 119 21.42 8.19 -10.46
N ASP A 120 21.43 6.88 -10.72
CA ASP A 120 22.56 6.17 -11.31
C ASP A 120 22.96 6.74 -12.69
N VAL A 121 22.01 7.32 -13.44
CA VAL A 121 22.26 7.95 -14.74
C VAL A 121 22.35 9.48 -14.69
N MET A 122 21.88 10.10 -13.61
CA MET A 122 21.93 11.57 -13.44
C MET A 122 23.36 12.09 -13.34
N GLY A 123 24.30 11.34 -12.77
CA GLY A 123 25.69 11.78 -12.62
C GLY A 123 25.80 13.13 -11.92
N ASP A 124 26.33 14.14 -12.61
CA ASP A 124 26.51 15.52 -12.15
C ASP A 124 25.31 16.45 -12.41
N TRP A 125 24.26 15.96 -13.09
CA TRP A 125 23.09 16.77 -13.41
C TRP A 125 22.25 17.12 -12.18
N LEU A 126 21.74 18.34 -12.13
CA LEU A 126 20.88 18.81 -11.06
C LEU A 126 19.40 18.58 -11.44
N PRO A 127 18.56 18.00 -10.55
CA PRO A 127 17.15 17.80 -10.84
C PRO A 127 16.43 19.07 -11.31
N ALA A 128 16.75 20.23 -10.72
CA ALA A 128 16.15 21.53 -11.07
C ALA A 128 16.42 21.98 -12.52
N GLU A 129 17.40 21.39 -13.20
CA GLU A 129 17.76 21.66 -14.60
C GLU A 129 17.34 20.52 -15.55
N THR A 130 16.96 19.37 -15.00
CA THR A 130 16.64 18.15 -15.74
C THR A 130 15.13 17.92 -15.83
N THR A 131 14.66 17.52 -17.00
CA THR A 131 13.29 17.01 -17.19
C THR A 131 13.28 15.49 -17.16
N LEU A 132 12.47 14.89 -16.29
CA LEU A 132 12.24 13.45 -16.25
C LEU A 132 11.12 13.08 -17.23
N VAL A 133 11.34 12.09 -18.06
CA VAL A 133 10.35 11.51 -18.98
C VAL A 133 10.04 10.09 -18.52
N LEU A 134 8.89 9.90 -17.87
CA LEU A 134 8.47 8.62 -17.30
C LEU A 134 7.59 7.86 -18.28
N ILE A 135 8.05 6.69 -18.72
CA ILE A 135 7.41 5.90 -19.77
C ILE A 135 6.76 4.64 -19.20
N GLY A 136 5.47 4.48 -19.49
CA GLY A 136 4.69 3.28 -19.19
C GLY A 136 4.41 2.46 -20.45
N ARG A 137 3.82 1.28 -20.30
CA ARG A 137 3.44 0.45 -21.47
C ARG A 137 2.25 1.06 -22.20
N GLY A 138 1.36 1.64 -21.40
CA GLY A 138 -0.01 1.97 -21.77
C GLY A 138 -0.92 0.75 -21.63
N ALA A 139 -2.18 1.00 -21.35
CA ALA A 139 -3.22 0.01 -21.23
C ALA A 139 -4.48 0.47 -21.98
N ARG A 140 -5.37 -0.48 -22.29
CA ARG A 140 -6.71 -0.15 -22.83
C ARG A 140 -7.63 0.42 -21.74
N MET A 141 -7.33 0.13 -20.48
CA MET A 141 -8.09 0.57 -19.31
C MET A 141 -7.59 1.94 -18.87
N ALA A 142 -8.51 2.91 -18.74
CA ALA A 142 -8.18 4.30 -18.44
C ALA A 142 -7.54 4.45 -17.05
N GLU A 143 -7.98 3.68 -16.07
CA GLU A 143 -7.48 3.71 -14.70
C GLU A 143 -6.00 3.34 -14.62
N SER A 144 -5.58 2.31 -15.38
CA SER A 144 -4.17 1.92 -15.43
C SER A 144 -3.28 2.98 -16.08
N ASN A 145 -3.82 3.78 -17.01
CA ASN A 145 -3.09 4.90 -17.58
C ASN A 145 -3.06 6.09 -16.60
N ALA A 146 -4.15 6.32 -15.87
CA ALA A 146 -4.24 7.36 -14.84
C ALA A 146 -3.24 7.10 -13.71
N ASP A 147 -3.05 5.85 -13.29
CA ASP A 147 -2.04 5.47 -12.28
C ASP A 147 -0.62 5.83 -12.74
N HIS A 148 -0.30 5.63 -14.02
CA HIS A 148 1.01 6.00 -14.59
C HIS A 148 1.21 7.52 -14.60
N VAL A 149 0.18 8.28 -14.98
CA VAL A 149 0.23 9.75 -14.96
C VAL A 149 0.32 10.28 -13.53
N TRP A 150 -0.40 9.66 -12.60
CA TRP A 150 -0.30 9.97 -11.17
C TRP A 150 1.13 9.74 -10.66
N LEU A 151 1.77 8.65 -11.07
CA LEU A 151 3.15 8.36 -10.70
C LEU A 151 4.13 9.43 -11.22
N ALA A 152 3.99 9.83 -12.48
CA ALA A 152 4.78 10.93 -13.04
C ALA A 152 4.57 12.23 -12.23
N ARG A 153 3.32 12.53 -11.86
CA ARG A 153 3.03 13.69 -11.00
C ARG A 153 3.68 13.55 -9.61
N HIS A 154 3.65 12.37 -9.01
CA HIS A 154 4.30 12.12 -7.73
C HIS A 154 5.81 12.38 -7.78
N HIS A 155 6.48 11.98 -8.86
CA HIS A 155 7.89 12.29 -9.07
C HIS A 155 8.14 13.80 -9.19
N PHE A 156 7.25 14.55 -9.85
CA PHE A 156 7.37 16.01 -9.94
C PHE A 156 7.33 16.65 -8.56
N GLU A 157 6.34 16.29 -7.73
CA GLU A 157 6.15 16.89 -6.40
C GLU A 157 7.28 16.56 -5.41
N THR A 158 7.99 15.44 -5.62
CA THR A 158 8.97 14.93 -4.65
C THR A 158 10.42 15.03 -5.12
N GLY A 159 10.67 15.23 -6.41
CA GLY A 159 12.01 15.11 -7.00
C GLY A 159 12.70 16.42 -7.32
N GLY A 160 12.04 17.57 -7.22
CA GLY A 160 12.64 18.88 -7.51
C GLY A 160 13.03 19.07 -8.98
N TRP A 161 12.39 18.32 -9.89
CA TRP A 161 12.67 18.32 -11.32
C TRP A 161 12.32 19.67 -11.97
N ARG A 162 13.03 20.05 -13.04
CA ARG A 162 12.60 21.13 -13.95
C ARG A 162 11.18 20.87 -14.45
N GLY A 163 10.92 19.62 -14.82
CA GLY A 163 9.64 19.13 -15.30
C GLY A 163 9.57 17.61 -15.24
N VAL A 164 8.36 17.06 -15.26
CA VAL A 164 8.15 15.62 -15.46
C VAL A 164 7.09 15.42 -16.54
N GLU A 165 7.43 14.69 -17.59
CA GLU A 165 6.53 14.30 -18.67
C GLU A 165 6.16 12.82 -18.54
N ALA A 166 4.87 12.51 -18.68
CA ALA A 166 4.39 11.14 -18.76
C ALA A 166 4.23 10.74 -20.24
N GLY A 167 4.71 9.55 -20.60
CA GLY A 167 4.51 8.97 -21.92
C GLY A 167 4.30 7.46 -21.87
N PHE A 168 4.05 6.88 -23.04
CA PHE A 168 3.76 5.47 -23.20
C PHE A 168 4.49 4.88 -24.41
N ILE A 169 4.93 3.63 -24.33
CA ILE A 169 5.76 3.03 -25.39
C ILE A 169 4.95 2.25 -26.44
N GLN A 170 3.72 1.80 -26.13
CA GLN A 170 3.03 0.82 -26.99
C GLN A 170 1.54 1.09 -27.21
N VAL A 171 0.74 1.23 -26.16
CA VAL A 171 -0.73 1.07 -26.29
C VAL A 171 -1.47 2.39 -26.47
N THR A 172 -0.97 3.46 -25.86
CA THR A 172 -1.65 4.77 -25.85
C THR A 172 -0.65 5.90 -26.04
N ARG A 173 -1.14 7.15 -26.02
CA ARG A 173 -0.40 8.38 -26.28
C ARG A 173 -0.32 9.25 -25.01
N PRO A 174 0.67 10.16 -24.91
CA PRO A 174 1.73 10.44 -25.88
C PRO A 174 2.78 9.32 -25.94
N SER A 175 3.38 9.10 -27.12
CA SER A 175 4.52 8.19 -27.29
C SER A 175 5.78 8.73 -26.61
N LEU A 176 6.83 7.91 -26.47
CA LEU A 176 8.12 8.39 -25.96
C LEU A 176 8.68 9.57 -26.79
N PRO A 177 8.75 9.52 -28.14
CA PRO A 177 9.14 10.68 -28.92
C PRO A 177 8.27 11.92 -28.68
N GLU A 178 6.94 11.78 -28.59
CA GLU A 178 6.04 12.91 -28.32
C GLU A 178 6.23 13.48 -26.90
N ALA A 179 6.55 12.66 -25.92
CA ALA A 179 6.86 13.10 -24.56
C ALA A 179 8.22 13.84 -24.51
N LEU A 180 9.22 13.37 -25.27
CA LEU A 180 10.50 14.06 -25.45
C LEU A 180 10.32 15.40 -26.17
N ASP A 181 9.51 15.45 -27.23
CA ASP A 181 9.18 16.68 -27.96
C ASP A 181 8.54 17.73 -27.04
N ARG A 182 7.63 17.30 -26.14
CA ARG A 182 7.02 18.18 -25.13
C ARG A 182 8.05 18.70 -24.14
N ALA A 183 8.87 17.82 -23.57
CA ALA A 183 9.94 18.19 -22.66
C ALA A 183 10.92 19.19 -23.29
N TYR A 184 11.31 18.94 -24.53
CA TYR A 184 12.22 19.79 -25.30
C TYR A 184 11.61 21.15 -25.66
N SER A 185 10.34 21.16 -26.10
CA SER A 185 9.59 22.38 -26.43
C SER A 185 9.35 23.27 -25.21
N ALA A 186 9.26 22.68 -24.01
CA ALA A 186 9.22 23.39 -22.74
C ALA A 186 10.61 23.93 -22.29
N GLY A 187 11.62 23.85 -23.15
CA GLY A 187 12.98 24.32 -22.90
C GLY A 187 13.87 23.33 -22.14
N GLY A 188 13.44 22.07 -21.97
CA GLY A 188 14.30 21.02 -21.44
C GLY A 188 15.47 20.73 -22.39
N ARG A 189 16.67 20.60 -21.84
CA ARG A 189 17.88 20.21 -22.59
C ARG A 189 18.64 19.06 -21.95
N GLN A 190 18.49 18.86 -20.64
CA GLN A 190 18.90 17.66 -19.94
C GLN A 190 17.65 16.80 -19.71
N LEU A 191 17.58 15.64 -20.37
CA LEU A 191 16.41 14.76 -20.35
C LEU A 191 16.82 13.40 -19.79
N VAL A 192 16.12 12.94 -18.73
CA VAL A 192 16.27 11.56 -18.25
C VAL A 192 15.02 10.78 -18.59
N VAL A 193 15.17 9.68 -19.32
CA VAL A 193 14.07 8.77 -19.65
C VAL A 193 14.10 7.61 -18.66
N MET A 194 12.97 7.34 -17.99
CA MET A 194 12.81 6.18 -17.12
C MET A 194 11.60 5.36 -17.56
N GLY A 195 11.84 4.11 -17.92
CA GLY A 195 10.78 3.16 -18.22
C GLY A 195 10.32 2.42 -16.98
N HIS A 196 9.00 2.37 -16.75
CA HIS A 196 8.42 1.75 -15.55
C HIS A 196 8.19 0.25 -15.74
N TRP A 197 9.31 -0.50 -15.79
CA TRP A 197 9.35 -1.96 -15.96
C TRP A 197 10.19 -2.63 -14.87
N LEU A 198 9.85 -3.88 -14.55
CA LEU A 198 10.58 -4.67 -13.57
C LEU A 198 11.88 -5.24 -14.11
N PHE A 199 11.89 -5.72 -15.36
CA PHE A 199 13.01 -6.49 -15.93
C PHE A 199 13.36 -6.07 -17.36
N PRO A 200 14.58 -6.38 -17.82
CA PRO A 200 14.95 -6.25 -19.22
C PRO A 200 13.98 -7.01 -20.14
N GLY A 201 13.89 -6.54 -21.38
CA GLY A 201 13.04 -7.11 -22.40
C GLY A 201 12.70 -6.10 -23.47
N ARG A 202 11.76 -6.47 -24.35
CA ARG A 202 11.47 -5.68 -25.56
C ARG A 202 11.07 -4.23 -25.29
N LEU A 203 10.31 -3.96 -24.23
CA LEU A 203 9.91 -2.58 -23.88
C LEU A 203 11.11 -1.73 -23.45
N ARG A 204 12.05 -2.33 -22.72
CA ARG A 204 13.32 -1.71 -22.36
C ARG A 204 14.13 -1.42 -23.62
N THR A 205 14.33 -2.40 -24.51
CA THR A 205 15.05 -2.22 -25.78
C THR A 205 14.46 -1.07 -26.60
N TRP A 206 13.14 -1.07 -26.82
CA TRP A 206 12.47 0.01 -27.56
C TRP A 206 12.60 1.39 -26.91
N THR A 207 12.67 1.46 -25.58
CA THR A 207 12.88 2.73 -24.87
C THR A 207 14.26 3.31 -25.21
N PHE A 208 15.31 2.48 -25.17
CA PHE A 208 16.66 2.90 -25.53
C PHE A 208 16.75 3.30 -27.01
N GLU A 209 16.28 2.45 -27.92
CA GLU A 209 16.32 2.71 -29.37
C GLU A 209 15.58 4.00 -29.76
N GLN A 210 14.37 4.22 -29.21
CA GLN A 210 13.59 5.41 -29.52
C GLN A 210 14.19 6.68 -28.91
N ALA A 211 14.75 6.61 -27.70
CA ALA A 211 15.42 7.74 -27.07
C ALA A 211 16.71 8.13 -27.81
N GLU A 212 17.51 7.16 -28.23
CA GLU A 212 18.73 7.37 -29.03
C GLU A 212 18.40 7.97 -30.40
N SER A 213 17.42 7.39 -31.10
CA SER A 213 16.96 7.90 -32.39
C SER A 213 16.45 9.35 -32.28
N TRP A 214 15.68 9.66 -31.23
CA TRP A 214 15.22 11.02 -30.98
C TRP A 214 16.38 11.98 -30.67
N ALA A 215 17.34 11.55 -29.84
CA ALA A 215 18.51 12.37 -29.47
C ALA A 215 19.40 12.69 -30.68
N ALA A 216 19.55 11.75 -31.63
CA ALA A 216 20.31 11.98 -32.85
C ALA A 216 19.73 13.12 -33.73
N ALA A 217 18.42 13.37 -33.63
CA ALA A 217 17.75 14.48 -34.32
C ALA A 217 17.80 15.82 -33.54
N HIS A 218 18.25 15.82 -32.29
CA HIS A 218 18.25 16.98 -31.38
C HIS A 218 19.63 17.17 -30.72
N PRO A 219 20.64 17.62 -31.48
CA PRO A 219 22.04 17.66 -31.02
C PRO A 219 22.30 18.64 -29.88
N ASP A 220 21.40 19.58 -29.61
CA ASP A 220 21.47 20.51 -28.48
C ASP A 220 20.85 19.96 -27.19
N ALA A 221 20.17 18.81 -27.26
CA ALA A 221 19.63 18.10 -26.11
C ALA A 221 20.51 16.90 -25.74
N GLN A 222 20.67 16.66 -24.44
CA GLN A 222 21.32 15.48 -23.89
C GLN A 222 20.26 14.57 -23.28
N VAL A 223 20.28 13.30 -23.69
CA VAL A 223 19.32 12.29 -23.21
C VAL A 223 20.08 11.16 -22.51
N ARG A 224 19.64 10.82 -21.29
CA ARG A 224 20.14 9.65 -20.55
C ARG A 224 18.97 8.73 -20.22
N VAL A 225 19.13 7.43 -20.40
CA VAL A 225 18.07 6.45 -20.17
C VAL A 225 18.41 5.60 -18.96
N ALA A 226 17.56 5.64 -17.94
CA ALA A 226 17.69 4.84 -16.74
C ALA A 226 17.34 3.37 -17.00
N GLU A 227 18.00 2.46 -16.27
CA GLU A 227 17.72 1.03 -16.37
C GLU A 227 16.44 0.61 -15.66
N VAL A 228 15.99 -0.62 -15.90
CA VAL A 228 14.84 -1.22 -15.23
C VAL A 228 15.03 -1.30 -13.72
N ILE A 229 13.93 -1.51 -12.98
CA ILE A 229 13.97 -1.68 -11.51
C ILE A 229 14.94 -2.81 -11.13
N GLY A 230 14.82 -3.94 -11.83
CA GLY A 230 15.68 -5.10 -11.72
C GLY A 230 15.42 -5.93 -10.47
N ALA A 231 16.28 -6.93 -10.25
CA ALA A 231 16.24 -7.78 -9.07
C ALA A 231 16.87 -7.08 -7.85
N CYS A 232 16.26 -5.99 -7.37
CA CYS A 232 16.71 -5.27 -6.18
C CYS A 232 16.10 -5.82 -4.88
N ASP A 233 16.74 -5.50 -3.76
CA ASP A 233 16.28 -5.93 -2.43
C ASP A 233 14.94 -5.31 -2.07
N GLU A 234 14.67 -4.08 -2.51
CA GLU A 234 13.40 -3.39 -2.31
C GLU A 234 12.24 -4.21 -2.89
N LEU A 235 12.39 -4.67 -4.14
CA LEU A 235 11.40 -5.49 -4.81
C LEU A 235 11.26 -6.86 -4.13
N ALA A 236 12.37 -7.50 -3.75
CA ALA A 236 12.34 -8.76 -3.03
C ALA A 236 11.59 -8.64 -1.68
N ARG A 237 11.82 -7.55 -0.93
CA ARG A 237 11.11 -7.25 0.31
C ARG A 237 9.62 -7.01 0.08
N VAL A 238 9.23 -6.29 -0.99
CA VAL A 238 7.82 -6.09 -1.34
C VAL A 238 7.13 -7.44 -1.60
N VAL A 239 7.75 -8.32 -2.38
CA VAL A 239 7.21 -9.67 -2.66
C VAL A 239 7.07 -10.49 -1.37
N ALA A 240 8.12 -10.50 -0.53
CA ALA A 240 8.11 -11.21 0.73
C ALA A 240 7.03 -10.68 1.70
N ASP A 241 6.79 -9.37 1.71
CA ASP A 241 5.76 -8.76 2.55
C ASP A 241 4.36 -9.06 2.03
N ARG A 242 4.10 -9.02 0.72
CA ARG A 242 2.81 -9.45 0.14
C ARG A 242 2.50 -10.90 0.51
N TYR A 243 3.51 -11.77 0.44
CA TYR A 243 3.40 -13.14 0.90
C TYR A 243 3.05 -13.23 2.40
N ARG A 244 3.79 -12.53 3.27
CA ARG A 244 3.55 -12.54 4.73
C ARG A 244 2.17 -11.99 5.08
N GLU A 245 1.75 -10.89 4.44
CA GLU A 245 0.42 -10.29 4.60
C GLU A 245 -0.68 -11.30 4.28
N THR A 246 -0.51 -12.13 3.26
CA THR A 246 -1.46 -13.19 2.89
C THR A 246 -1.43 -14.37 3.87
N LEU A 247 -0.30 -14.69 4.48
CA LEU A 247 -0.24 -15.73 5.52
C LEU A 247 -1.01 -15.34 6.79
N VAL A 248 -1.18 -14.05 7.06
CA VAL A 248 -1.97 -13.55 8.21
C VAL A 248 -3.47 -13.86 8.04
N ASP A 249 -3.94 -14.30 6.86
CA ASP A 249 -5.27 -14.86 6.67
C ASP A 249 -5.29 -16.38 6.99
N THR A 250 -5.27 -16.71 8.27
CA THR A 250 -6.33 -17.62 8.73
C THR A 250 -7.63 -16.86 8.46
N PRO A 251 -8.70 -17.44 7.89
CA PRO A 251 -10.02 -16.82 7.94
C PRO A 251 -10.34 -16.64 9.42
N GLY A 252 -10.00 -15.47 9.97
CA GLY A 252 -10.38 -15.11 11.33
C GLY A 252 -11.89 -14.93 11.32
N ASP A 253 -12.51 -15.30 12.43
CA ASP A 253 -13.94 -15.20 12.75
C ASP A 253 -14.50 -13.75 12.73
N GLY A 254 -14.15 -12.94 11.73
CA GLY A 254 -14.32 -11.49 11.73
C GLY A 254 -13.28 -10.77 12.58
N ALA A 255 -13.49 -9.47 12.82
CA ALA A 255 -12.77 -8.80 13.89
C ALA A 255 -13.19 -9.43 15.23
N PRO A 256 -12.27 -9.69 16.17
CA PRO A 256 -12.62 -10.31 17.47
C PRO A 256 -13.49 -9.40 18.35
N ALA A 257 -13.74 -8.16 17.92
CA ALA A 257 -14.54 -7.17 18.62
C ALA A 257 -15.98 -7.17 18.09
N TYR A 258 -16.94 -7.20 19.01
CA TYR A 258 -18.35 -6.98 18.69
C TYR A 258 -18.58 -5.53 18.22
N LEU A 259 -19.11 -5.37 17.00
CA LEU A 259 -19.42 -4.04 16.46
C LEU A 259 -20.67 -3.48 17.18
N SER A 260 -20.45 -2.54 18.09
CA SER A 260 -21.51 -1.81 18.78
C SER A 260 -21.27 -0.31 18.75
N GLY A 261 -22.36 0.46 18.76
CA GLY A 261 -22.31 1.91 18.92
C GLY A 261 -22.32 2.31 20.40
N LEU A 262 -21.52 3.31 20.77
CA LEU A 262 -21.48 3.85 22.12
C LEU A 262 -22.31 5.15 22.21
N ARG A 263 -23.25 5.20 23.15
CA ARG A 263 -23.97 6.44 23.49
C ARG A 263 -23.21 7.20 24.56
N LEU A 264 -22.40 8.17 24.14
CA LEU A 264 -21.49 8.90 25.02
C LEU A 264 -22.06 10.21 25.58
N ARG A 265 -23.28 10.60 25.21
CA ARG A 265 -23.89 11.86 25.68
C ARG A 265 -23.88 11.96 27.22
N GLY A 266 -23.15 12.93 27.74
CA GLY A 266 -22.99 13.19 29.18
C GLY A 266 -22.19 12.13 29.93
N ARG A 267 -21.47 11.24 29.23
CA ARG A 267 -20.61 10.22 29.81
C ARG A 267 -19.18 10.71 29.84
N ARG A 268 -18.51 10.49 30.98
CA ARG A 268 -17.08 10.79 31.13
C ARG A 268 -16.25 9.87 30.24
N VAL A 269 -15.42 10.48 29.40
CA VAL A 269 -14.45 9.81 28.53
C VAL A 269 -13.07 10.38 28.79
N VAL A 270 -12.11 9.50 29.12
CA VAL A 270 -10.74 9.92 29.41
C VAL A 270 -9.84 9.67 28.21
N VAL A 271 -9.04 10.66 27.85
CA VAL A 271 -8.10 10.61 26.74
C VAL A 271 -6.70 10.83 27.30
N VAL A 272 -5.81 9.85 27.17
CA VAL A 272 -4.45 9.90 27.72
C VAL A 272 -3.43 10.11 26.59
N GLY A 273 -2.78 11.28 26.60
CA GLY A 273 -1.85 11.76 25.57
C GLY A 273 -2.44 12.86 24.69
N GLY A 274 -1.72 13.97 24.48
CA GLY A 274 -2.22 15.14 23.73
C GLY A 274 -1.73 15.26 22.28
N GLY A 275 -1.29 14.15 21.65
CA GLY A 275 -0.65 14.16 20.33
C GLY A 275 -1.61 14.23 19.13
N ALA A 276 -1.07 13.92 17.93
CA ALA A 276 -1.82 13.95 16.67
C ALA A 276 -3.02 12.97 16.65
N VAL A 277 -2.89 11.81 17.30
CA VAL A 277 -3.98 10.82 17.40
C VAL A 277 -5.15 11.39 18.20
N ALA A 278 -4.87 12.02 19.34
CA ALA A 278 -5.86 12.69 20.18
C ALA A 278 -6.57 13.81 19.41
N THR A 279 -5.80 14.63 18.70
CA THR A 279 -6.29 15.75 17.88
C THR A 279 -7.34 15.30 16.86
N ARG A 280 -7.18 14.10 16.29
CA ARG A 280 -8.15 13.53 15.33
C ARG A 280 -9.37 12.89 16.01
N ARG A 281 -9.25 12.40 17.24
CA ARG A 281 -10.27 11.58 17.92
C ARG A 281 -11.17 12.39 18.84
N VAL A 282 -10.62 13.36 19.57
CA VAL A 282 -11.36 14.20 20.52
C VAL A 282 -12.57 14.89 19.88
N PRO A 283 -12.48 15.52 18.69
CA PRO A 283 -13.66 16.13 18.07
C PRO A 283 -14.83 15.16 17.90
N ARG A 284 -14.56 13.91 17.49
CA ARG A 284 -15.61 12.89 17.30
C ARG A 284 -16.27 12.45 18.60
N LEU A 285 -15.52 12.44 19.70
CA LEU A 285 -16.07 12.14 21.04
C LEU A 285 -16.98 13.27 21.49
N LEU A 286 -16.55 14.52 21.28
CA LEU A 286 -17.35 15.70 21.59
C LEU A 286 -18.62 15.77 20.74
N ASP A 287 -18.54 15.45 19.44
CA ASP A 287 -19.71 15.38 18.54
C ASP A 287 -20.71 14.30 18.98
N ALA A 288 -20.22 13.22 19.61
CA ALA A 288 -21.05 12.19 20.24
C ALA A 288 -21.62 12.62 21.62
N GLY A 289 -21.29 13.82 22.10
CA GLY A 289 -21.73 14.40 23.36
C GLY A 289 -20.97 13.93 24.60
N ALA A 290 -19.78 13.35 24.43
CA ALA A 290 -18.94 12.92 25.56
C ALA A 290 -18.49 14.11 26.42
N ASP A 291 -18.40 13.87 27.74
CA ASP A 291 -17.69 14.75 28.67
C ASP A 291 -16.22 14.31 28.69
N VAL A 292 -15.37 15.03 27.95
CA VAL A 292 -14.00 14.59 27.66
C VAL A 292 -13.01 15.20 28.66
N THR A 293 -12.29 14.34 29.37
CA THR A 293 -11.11 14.72 30.17
C THR A 293 -9.84 14.30 29.41
N LEU A 294 -9.02 15.25 28.99
CA LEU A 294 -7.69 15.03 28.44
C LEU A 294 -6.65 15.02 29.57
N ILE A 295 -5.85 13.97 29.67
CA ILE A 295 -4.74 13.84 30.62
C ILE A 295 -3.44 13.79 29.83
N SER A 296 -2.68 14.88 29.86
CA SER A 296 -1.37 14.94 29.21
C SER A 296 -0.55 16.14 29.69
N PRO A 297 0.79 16.02 29.82
CA PRO A 297 1.65 17.16 30.12
C PRO A 297 1.59 18.24 29.03
N THR A 298 1.43 17.82 27.78
CA THR A 298 1.44 18.69 26.59
C THR A 298 0.30 18.30 25.65
N ALA A 299 -0.25 19.26 24.93
CA ALA A 299 -1.26 19.02 23.92
C ALA A 299 -0.96 19.82 22.64
N THR A 300 -1.49 19.38 21.50
CA THR A 300 -1.43 20.17 20.27
C THR A 300 -2.20 21.49 20.43
N PRO A 301 -1.87 22.54 19.64
CA PRO A 301 -2.60 23.81 19.67
C PRO A 301 -4.11 23.66 19.46
N ALA A 302 -4.53 22.69 18.64
CA ALA A 302 -5.94 22.41 18.41
C ALA A 302 -6.68 21.88 19.65
N LEU A 303 -6.01 21.06 20.48
CA LEU A 303 -6.59 20.56 21.73
C LEU A 303 -6.57 21.62 22.84
N ASP A 304 -5.53 22.46 22.88
CA ASP A 304 -5.46 23.59 23.81
C ASP A 304 -6.59 24.59 23.54
N ALA A 305 -6.88 24.91 22.26
CA ALA A 305 -8.01 25.74 21.88
C ALA A 305 -9.36 25.15 22.35
N LEU A 306 -9.58 23.84 22.18
CA LEU A 306 -10.79 23.19 22.67
C LEU A 306 -10.93 23.25 24.20
N ALA A 307 -9.81 23.15 24.93
CA ALA A 307 -9.81 23.29 26.39
C ALA A 307 -10.09 24.74 26.82
N ALA A 308 -9.49 25.72 26.13
CA ALA A 308 -9.70 27.14 26.38
C ALA A 308 -11.17 27.56 26.13
N ASP A 309 -11.82 26.96 25.14
CA ASP A 309 -13.24 27.14 24.84
C ASP A 309 -14.18 26.39 25.82
N GLY A 310 -13.62 25.70 26.82
CA GLY A 310 -14.39 24.93 27.81
C GLY A 310 -15.07 23.69 27.24
N ARG A 311 -14.65 23.21 26.06
CA ARG A 311 -15.23 22.03 25.40
C ARG A 311 -14.71 20.71 25.94
N LEU A 312 -13.56 20.70 26.60
CA LEU A 312 -12.99 19.54 27.27
C LEU A 312 -12.26 20.00 28.54
N GLU A 313 -12.14 19.12 29.52
CA GLU A 313 -11.30 19.33 30.69
C GLU A 313 -9.87 18.89 30.37
N TRP A 314 -8.87 19.76 30.54
CA TRP A 314 -7.47 19.38 30.35
C TRP A 314 -6.71 19.34 31.68
N VAL A 315 -6.35 18.13 32.10
CA VAL A 315 -5.47 17.85 33.24
C VAL A 315 -4.01 17.85 32.74
N ARG A 316 -3.31 18.96 32.97
CA ARG A 316 -1.96 19.25 32.48
C ARG A 316 -0.85 18.53 33.26
N ARG A 317 -0.86 17.20 33.27
CA ARG A 317 0.17 16.37 33.92
C ARG A 317 0.27 14.97 33.31
N PRO A 318 1.30 14.18 33.64
CA PRO A 318 1.33 12.76 33.33
C PRO A 318 0.14 12.01 33.98
N TYR A 319 -0.19 10.87 33.37
CA TYR A 319 -1.18 9.93 33.89
C TYR A 319 -0.76 9.38 35.25
N LEU A 320 -1.73 9.23 36.15
CA LEU A 320 -1.58 8.62 37.48
C LEU A 320 -2.66 7.56 37.69
N ASP A 321 -2.35 6.57 38.53
CA ASP A 321 -3.33 5.56 38.94
C ASP A 321 -4.54 6.21 39.63
N GLY A 322 -5.74 5.81 39.22
CA GLY A 322 -7.02 6.34 39.70
C GLY A 322 -7.61 7.45 38.84
N ASP A 323 -6.90 7.89 37.79
CA ASP A 323 -7.39 8.90 36.84
C ASP A 323 -8.60 8.41 36.03
N LEU A 324 -8.80 7.09 35.92
CA LEU A 324 -9.91 6.53 35.16
C LEU A 324 -11.20 6.40 35.99
N ARG A 325 -11.19 6.86 37.25
CA ARG A 325 -12.34 6.74 38.15
C ARG A 325 -13.59 7.39 37.54
N GLY A 326 -14.62 6.56 37.35
CA GLY A 326 -15.92 6.97 36.79
C GLY A 326 -15.93 7.16 35.27
N ALA A 327 -14.84 6.83 34.57
CA ALA A 327 -14.79 6.85 33.11
C ALA A 327 -15.58 5.67 32.53
N TRP A 328 -16.34 5.93 31.48
CA TRP A 328 -17.07 4.91 30.71
C TRP A 328 -16.22 4.38 29.55
N TYR A 329 -15.33 5.21 29.03
CA TYR A 329 -14.51 4.92 27.86
C TYR A 329 -13.17 5.64 27.97
N VAL A 330 -12.10 4.97 27.53
CA VAL A 330 -10.73 5.48 27.65
C VAL A 330 -9.99 5.30 26.33
N LEU A 331 -9.19 6.30 25.97
CA LEU A 331 -8.25 6.22 24.84
C LEU A 331 -6.82 6.40 25.36
N ALA A 332 -6.01 5.34 25.27
CA ALA A 332 -4.59 5.35 25.58
C ALA A 332 -3.76 5.50 24.30
N HIS A 333 -3.14 6.66 24.11
CA HIS A 333 -2.31 6.94 22.93
C HIS A 333 -1.18 7.92 23.24
N THR A 334 -0.42 7.64 24.28
CA THR A 334 0.86 8.30 24.54
C THR A 334 1.95 7.69 23.67
N ASP A 335 3.05 8.41 23.46
CA ASP A 335 4.26 7.88 22.80
C ASP A 335 5.09 6.98 23.74
N ILE A 336 4.61 6.71 24.97
CA ILE A 336 5.28 5.91 25.99
C ILE A 336 4.47 4.61 26.18
N PRO A 337 4.90 3.47 25.59
CA PRO A 337 4.15 2.21 25.63
C PRO A 337 3.83 1.73 27.06
N GLN A 338 4.73 2.01 28.02
CA GLN A 338 4.54 1.65 29.42
C GLN A 338 3.33 2.39 30.04
N ILE A 339 3.11 3.66 29.69
CA ILE A 339 1.94 4.41 30.15
C ILE A 339 0.67 3.83 29.52
N ASN A 340 0.70 3.52 28.22
CA ASN A 340 -0.47 2.92 27.56
C ASN A 340 -0.86 1.57 28.18
N ALA A 341 0.13 0.76 28.58
CA ALA A 341 -0.10 -0.50 29.28
C ALA A 341 -0.69 -0.29 30.69
N LEU A 342 -0.21 0.71 31.45
CA LEU A 342 -0.76 1.07 32.76
C LEU A 342 -2.23 1.51 32.65
N VAL A 343 -2.54 2.40 31.70
CA VAL A 343 -3.90 2.87 31.43
C VAL A 343 -4.82 1.70 31.08
N ALA A 344 -4.37 0.79 30.23
CA ALA A 344 -5.15 -0.40 29.86
C ALA A 344 -5.39 -1.34 31.06
N ALA A 345 -4.39 -1.53 31.92
CA ALA A 345 -4.50 -2.35 33.11
C ALA A 345 -5.48 -1.76 34.15
N GLU A 346 -5.42 -0.45 34.41
CA GLU A 346 -6.39 0.22 35.29
C GLU A 346 -7.80 0.15 34.70
N ALA A 347 -7.95 0.38 33.40
CA ALA A 347 -9.24 0.32 32.73
C ALA A 347 -9.89 -1.07 32.83
N GLU A 348 -9.10 -2.14 32.69
CA GLU A 348 -9.55 -3.51 32.93
C GLU A 348 -10.04 -3.70 34.38
N ALA A 349 -9.22 -3.28 35.34
CA ALA A 349 -9.54 -3.39 36.76
C ALA A 349 -10.82 -2.60 37.14
N SER A 350 -11.06 -1.45 36.49
CA SER A 350 -12.24 -0.60 36.71
C SER A 350 -13.44 -0.97 35.85
N ARG A 351 -13.34 -1.99 34.99
CA ARG A 351 -14.38 -2.39 34.00
C ARG A 351 -14.76 -1.26 33.04
N THR A 352 -13.76 -0.50 32.63
CA THR A 352 -13.89 0.60 31.68
C THR A 352 -13.36 0.16 30.31
N PHE A 353 -14.12 0.42 29.26
CA PHE A 353 -13.67 0.08 27.90
C PHE A 353 -12.49 0.97 27.48
N CYS A 354 -11.39 0.36 27.04
CA CYS A 354 -10.16 1.04 26.68
C CYS A 354 -9.73 0.74 25.25
N VAL A 355 -9.50 1.79 24.47
CA VAL A 355 -8.80 1.73 23.19
C VAL A 355 -7.34 2.02 23.43
N ARG A 356 -6.47 1.08 23.07
CA ARG A 356 -5.03 1.25 23.11
C ARG A 356 -4.49 1.39 21.68
N ALA A 357 -3.77 2.48 21.41
CA ALA A 357 -3.40 2.86 20.03
C ALA A 357 -2.10 2.23 19.52
N ASP A 358 -1.15 1.93 20.42
CA ASP A 358 0.13 1.28 20.10
C ASP A 358 -0.02 -0.25 19.96
N ASP A 359 -0.91 -0.84 20.73
CA ASP A 359 -1.22 -2.26 20.71
C ASP A 359 -2.72 -2.49 20.90
N ALA A 360 -3.41 -2.80 19.80
CA ALA A 360 -4.86 -3.04 19.80
C ALA A 360 -5.26 -4.32 20.57
N THR A 361 -4.34 -5.27 20.77
CA THR A 361 -4.63 -6.51 21.52
C THR A 361 -4.61 -6.29 23.03
N GLY A 362 -3.86 -5.30 23.50
CA GLY A 362 -3.83 -4.87 24.89
C GLY A 362 -4.97 -3.92 25.30
N GLY A 363 -6.00 -3.71 24.46
CA GLY A 363 -7.16 -2.89 24.79
C GLY A 363 -8.47 -3.69 24.70
N THR A 364 -9.46 -3.32 25.52
CA THR A 364 -10.79 -3.98 25.57
C THR A 364 -11.79 -3.44 24.56
N ALA A 365 -11.47 -2.34 23.87
CA ALA A 365 -12.33 -1.74 22.87
C ALA A 365 -11.57 -1.34 21.63
N TRP A 366 -12.22 -1.48 20.48
CA TRP A 366 -11.66 -1.18 19.18
C TRP A 366 -12.46 -0.06 18.55
N THR A 367 -11.79 0.95 17.97
CA THR A 367 -12.50 1.98 17.21
C THR A 367 -12.62 1.58 15.76
N PRO A 368 -13.84 1.35 15.23
CA PRO A 368 -14.03 1.10 13.81
C PRO A 368 -13.55 2.28 12.97
N THR A 369 -13.16 2.00 11.73
CA THR A 369 -13.12 3.08 10.74
C THR A 369 -14.56 3.41 10.36
N THR A 370 -14.97 4.63 10.66
CA THR A 370 -16.34 5.10 10.44
C THR A 370 -16.41 6.21 9.41
N MET A 371 -17.56 6.31 8.76
CA MET A 371 -17.95 7.43 7.91
C MET A 371 -19.46 7.65 7.98
N ASN A 372 -19.90 8.84 7.59
CA ASN A 372 -21.31 9.20 7.49
C ASN A 372 -21.67 9.53 6.04
N ALA A 373 -22.83 9.07 5.59
CA ALA A 373 -23.46 9.45 4.33
C ALA A 373 -24.95 9.63 4.58
N ASP A 374 -25.46 10.85 4.41
CA ASP A 374 -26.89 11.22 4.47
C ASP A 374 -27.68 10.57 5.63
N GLY A 375 -27.11 10.65 6.84
CA GLY A 375 -27.74 10.12 8.07
C GLY A 375 -27.41 8.67 8.39
N VAL A 376 -26.70 7.95 7.51
CA VAL A 376 -26.24 6.58 7.74
C VAL A 376 -24.76 6.58 8.14
N THR A 377 -24.44 5.93 9.26
CA THR A 377 -23.06 5.67 9.68
C THR A 377 -22.63 4.27 9.23
N VAL A 378 -21.56 4.18 8.43
CA VAL A 378 -20.92 2.91 8.07
C VAL A 378 -19.67 2.73 8.91
N GLY A 379 -19.60 1.63 9.65
CA GLY A 379 -18.44 1.24 10.44
C GLY A 379 -17.84 -0.07 9.95
N VAL A 380 -16.52 -0.11 9.73
CA VAL A 380 -15.80 -1.34 9.38
C VAL A 380 -14.81 -1.67 10.49
N LEU A 381 -14.97 -2.86 11.08
CA LEU A 381 -13.96 -3.51 11.92
C LEU A 381 -13.29 -4.60 11.08
N GLY A 382 -11.97 -4.54 10.96
CA GLY A 382 -11.19 -5.59 10.30
C GLY A 382 -10.14 -6.17 11.23
N SER A 383 -9.63 -7.34 10.87
CA SER A 383 -8.49 -7.96 11.54
C SER A 383 -7.20 -7.22 11.15
N ARG A 384 -6.60 -6.53 12.14
CA ARG A 384 -5.18 -6.12 12.16
C ARG A 384 -4.59 -5.44 10.90
N ASN A 385 -5.43 -4.87 10.02
CA ASN A 385 -5.01 -4.15 8.82
C ASN A 385 -5.86 -2.88 8.60
N PRO A 386 -5.44 -1.72 9.14
CA PRO A 386 -6.17 -0.46 9.01
C PRO A 386 -6.34 0.03 7.57
N VAL A 387 -5.43 -0.35 6.65
CA VAL A 387 -5.50 0.03 5.23
C VAL A 387 -6.60 -0.76 4.53
N ARG A 388 -6.68 -2.08 4.76
CA ARG A 388 -7.77 -2.94 4.26
C ARG A 388 -9.12 -2.44 4.76
N SER A 389 -9.26 -2.16 6.06
CA SER A 389 -10.50 -1.64 6.62
C SER A 389 -10.93 -0.31 5.99
N ARG A 390 -10.00 0.61 5.70
CA ARG A 390 -10.31 1.87 4.98
C ARG A 390 -10.76 1.60 3.54
N ARG A 391 -10.05 0.75 2.79
CA ARG A 391 -10.43 0.40 1.41
C ARG A 391 -11.83 -0.22 1.34
N VAL A 392 -12.13 -1.15 2.25
CA VAL A 392 -13.47 -1.77 2.34
C VAL A 392 -14.53 -0.73 2.67
N ARG A 393 -14.26 0.14 3.67
CA ARG A 393 -15.16 1.24 4.02
C ARG A 393 -15.44 2.15 2.82
N ASP A 394 -14.41 2.54 2.07
CA ASP A 394 -14.55 3.47 0.94
C ASP A 394 -15.33 2.83 -0.21
N ALA A 395 -15.14 1.53 -0.46
CA ALA A 395 -15.95 0.78 -1.42
C ALA A 395 -17.42 0.69 -0.98
N LEU A 396 -17.69 0.42 0.31
CA LEU A 396 -19.06 0.38 0.85
C LEU A 396 -19.76 1.74 0.72
N LEU A 397 -19.05 2.86 0.86
CA LEU A 397 -19.61 4.20 0.70
C LEU A 397 -20.24 4.40 -0.67
N ALA A 398 -19.53 4.01 -1.73
CA ALA A 398 -20.01 4.19 -3.09
C ALA A 398 -21.35 3.50 -3.28
N SER A 399 -21.49 2.30 -2.72
CA SER A 399 -22.74 1.53 -2.71
C SER A 399 -23.83 2.19 -1.86
N VAL A 400 -23.51 2.67 -0.64
CA VAL A 400 -24.49 3.32 0.25
C VAL A 400 -25.01 4.61 -0.37
N ARG A 401 -24.16 5.46 -0.95
CA ARG A 401 -24.59 6.69 -1.64
C ARG A 401 -25.50 6.39 -2.83
N SER A 402 -25.17 5.36 -3.61
CA SER A 402 -26.00 4.90 -4.73
C SER A 402 -27.37 4.38 -4.28
N ALA A 403 -27.44 3.77 -3.10
CA ALA A 403 -28.71 3.31 -2.52
C ALA A 403 -29.56 4.49 -2.05
N LEU A 404 -28.97 5.46 -1.34
CA LEU A 404 -29.68 6.62 -0.80
C LEU A 404 -30.14 7.59 -1.90
N SER A 405 -29.41 7.70 -3.02
CA SER A 405 -29.82 8.55 -4.14
C SER A 405 -31.00 8.01 -4.95
N LYS A 406 -31.43 6.77 -4.71
CA LYS A 406 -32.61 6.16 -5.36
C LYS A 406 -33.91 6.34 -4.58
N GLU A 407 -33.84 6.90 -3.36
CA GLU A 407 -35.01 7.21 -2.53
C GLU A 407 -35.61 8.60 -2.79
N THR A 408 -34.95 9.43 -3.62
CA THR A 408 -35.46 10.67 -4.21
C THR A 408 -35.80 10.47 -5.68
#